data_AF-A0A496LA55-F1
#
_entry.id   AF-A0A496LA55-F1
#
_cell.length_a   1.000
_cell.length_b   1.000
_cell.length_c   1.000
_cell.angle_alpha   90.00
_cell.angle_beta   90.00
_cell.angle_gamma   90.00
#
_symmetry.space_group_name_H-M   'P 1'
#
loop_
_entity.id
_entity.type
_entity.pdbx_description
1 polymer ?
#
loop_
_entity_poly.entity_id
_entity_poly.type
_entity_poly.pdbx_seq_one_letter_code
_entity_poly.pdbx_strand_id
1 'polypeptide(L)'
;MKIQTLLISILCSTAMLSQSFRTQTIDPQIKTLQVYPEHDITGFPLLELGSDHRLVVSFDDMVFSERTFYYKIVHCDRNWQRSLLGEMEYYDGFTVNRIDDVDLSQNTITNYTNYRFSIPREGDSFKVSGNYAVLISDDSSFDKVDAVVCLYVAERLVDISSKVTSGTLKGFNTHYQQLEVEVDNGAYPIQNPTSELNLSVIQNRRTDNAVRNLRPTFVSTSRQTYSNIGEL
;
A
#
# COMPACT_ATOMS: atom_id res chain seq x y z
N MET A 1 5.12 -55.59 33.22
CA MET A 1 4.24 -54.53 32.68
C MET A 1 5.04 -53.25 32.55
N LYS A 2 5.47 -52.88 31.34
CA LYS A 2 6.12 -51.59 31.07
C LYS A 2 5.18 -50.82 30.15
N ILE A 3 4.56 -49.77 30.69
CA ILE A 3 3.69 -48.86 29.95
C ILE A 3 4.62 -47.94 29.16
N GLN A 4 4.69 -48.13 27.84
CA GLN A 4 5.35 -47.19 26.94
C GLN A 4 4.40 -46.01 26.72
N THR A 5 4.76 -44.88 27.31
CA THR A 5 4.11 -43.59 27.11
C THR A 5 4.39 -43.11 25.68
N LEU A 6 3.35 -43.06 24.84
CA LEU A 6 3.40 -42.54 23.48
C LEU A 6 3.42 -41.01 23.53
N LEU A 7 4.55 -40.40 23.20
CA LEU A 7 4.70 -38.94 23.07
C LEU A 7 4.11 -38.50 21.72
N ILE A 8 2.95 -37.84 21.73
CA ILE A 8 2.36 -37.24 20.52
C ILE A 8 3.03 -35.88 20.30
N SER A 9 4.01 -35.81 19.40
CA SER A 9 4.56 -34.56 18.91
C SER A 9 3.57 -33.89 17.96
N ILE A 10 2.89 -32.84 18.42
CA ILE A 10 2.11 -31.96 17.55
C ILE A 10 3.13 -31.15 16.72
N LEU A 11 3.38 -31.58 15.48
CA LEU A 11 3.96 -30.72 14.46
C LEU A 11 2.93 -29.62 14.17
N CYS A 12 3.00 -28.52 14.91
CA CYS A 12 2.35 -27.28 14.53
C CYS A 12 3.14 -26.73 13.34
N SER A 13 2.72 -27.11 12.13
CA SER A 13 3.21 -26.51 10.90
C SER A 13 2.80 -25.05 10.92
N THR A 14 3.62 -24.17 11.48
CA THR A 14 3.47 -22.73 11.32
C THR A 14 3.81 -22.41 9.88
N ALA A 15 2.83 -22.56 8.99
CA ALA A 15 2.80 -21.76 7.79
C ALA A 15 2.77 -20.31 8.27
N MET A 16 3.94 -19.66 8.32
CA MET A 16 4.00 -18.21 8.39
C MET A 16 3.34 -17.72 7.11
N LEU A 17 2.03 -17.50 7.17
CA LEU A 17 1.35 -16.74 6.15
C LEU A 17 2.03 -15.36 6.18
N SER A 18 2.76 -15.03 5.12
CA SER A 18 3.31 -13.68 4.94
C SER A 18 2.14 -12.72 5.08
N GLN A 19 2.13 -11.96 6.17
CA GLN A 19 1.05 -11.03 6.46
C GLN A 19 1.03 -9.96 5.37
N SER A 20 -0.17 -9.71 4.83
CA SER A 20 -0.40 -8.63 3.88
C SER A 20 -0.21 -7.28 4.60
N PHE A 21 0.62 -6.41 4.02
CA PHE A 21 0.84 -5.07 4.53
C PHE A 21 -0.41 -4.21 4.36
N ARG A 22 -0.66 -3.37 5.37
CA ARG A 22 -1.71 -2.36 5.35
C ARG A 22 -1.24 -1.14 6.14
N THR A 23 -1.69 0.04 5.76
CA THR A 23 -1.45 1.25 6.55
C THR A 23 -2.08 1.09 7.94
N GLN A 24 -1.25 1.10 8.97
CA GLN A 24 -1.69 0.96 10.37
C GLN A 24 -0.59 1.42 11.34
N THR A 25 -1.00 1.86 12.52
CA THR A 25 -0.11 1.98 13.67
C THR A 25 -0.16 0.68 14.48
N ILE A 26 0.99 0.24 14.98
CA ILE A 26 1.16 -0.98 15.78
C ILE A 26 1.56 -0.59 17.21
N ASP A 27 2.51 0.32 17.35
CA ASP A 27 2.84 0.95 18.63
C ASP A 27 1.70 1.91 19.04
N PRO A 28 1.08 1.73 20.21
CA PRO A 28 0.00 2.60 20.68
C PRO A 28 0.45 4.04 20.97
N GLN A 29 1.74 4.32 21.08
CA GLN A 29 2.28 5.69 21.20
C GLN A 29 2.32 6.42 19.86
N ILE A 30 2.27 5.71 18.74
CA ILE A 30 2.24 6.33 17.40
C ILE A 30 0.81 6.74 17.05
N LYS A 31 0.64 8.01 16.72
CA LYS A 31 -0.62 8.66 16.34
C LYS A 31 -0.47 9.43 15.04
N THR A 32 -1.61 9.81 14.47
CA THR A 32 -1.70 10.71 13.30
C THR A 32 -0.84 10.26 12.11
N LEU A 33 -0.69 8.95 11.88
CA LEU A 33 0.08 8.42 10.77
C LEU A 33 -0.58 8.85 9.44
N GLN A 34 0.16 9.58 8.63
CA GLN A 34 -0.28 10.15 7.37
C GLN A 34 0.74 9.90 6.26
N VAL A 35 0.24 9.76 5.03
CA VAL A 35 1.03 9.76 3.81
C VAL A 35 0.30 10.54 2.73
N TYR A 36 1.00 11.47 2.08
CA TYR A 36 0.39 12.38 1.12
C TYR A 36 1.43 12.96 0.14
N PRO A 37 1.03 13.38 -1.07
CA PRO A 37 1.89 14.14 -1.97
C PRO A 37 2.42 15.43 -1.32
N GLU A 38 3.70 15.74 -1.53
CA GLU A 38 4.39 16.86 -0.87
C GLU A 38 3.69 18.23 -1.03
N HIS A 39 2.95 18.43 -2.14
CA HIS A 39 2.22 19.66 -2.43
C HIS A 39 0.69 19.51 -2.35
N ASP A 40 0.17 18.38 -1.88
CA ASP A 40 -1.25 18.13 -1.69
C ASP A 40 -1.48 17.15 -0.52
N ILE A 41 -1.69 17.69 0.68
CA ILE A 41 -1.97 16.90 1.89
C ILE A 41 -3.25 16.05 1.79
N THR A 42 -4.16 16.44 0.89
CA THR A 42 -5.41 15.69 0.67
C THR A 42 -5.26 14.65 -0.43
N GLY A 43 -4.12 14.60 -1.12
CA GLY A 43 -3.86 13.76 -2.27
C GLY A 43 -3.72 12.28 -1.93
N PHE A 44 -3.92 11.42 -2.93
CA PHE A 44 -3.76 9.97 -2.79
C PHE A 44 -2.26 9.62 -2.83
N PRO A 45 -1.75 8.66 -2.03
CA PRO A 45 -0.32 8.38 -1.91
C PRO A 45 0.21 7.59 -3.12
N LEU A 46 0.21 8.25 -4.28
CA LEU A 46 0.62 7.74 -5.58
C LEU A 46 1.76 8.57 -6.13
N LEU A 47 2.83 7.90 -6.55
CA LEU A 47 3.91 8.45 -7.32
C LEU A 47 3.82 7.98 -8.77
N GLU A 48 4.25 8.84 -9.69
CA GLU A 48 4.51 8.44 -11.06
C GLU A 48 5.99 8.04 -11.20
N LEU A 49 6.24 6.85 -11.73
CA LEU A 49 7.60 6.34 -11.92
C LEU A 49 8.39 7.28 -12.84
N GLY A 50 9.61 7.62 -12.44
CA GLY A 50 10.47 8.55 -13.19
C GLY A 50 10.10 10.03 -13.08
N SER A 51 9.08 10.38 -12.29
CA SER A 51 8.80 11.79 -11.93
C SER A 51 9.64 12.25 -10.75
N ASP A 52 9.82 13.56 -10.62
CA ASP A 52 10.47 14.19 -9.45
C ASP A 52 9.50 14.38 -8.26
N HIS A 53 8.29 13.83 -8.34
CA HIS A 53 7.30 13.94 -7.27
C HIS A 53 7.68 13.11 -6.04
N ARG A 54 7.25 13.60 -4.87
CA ARG A 54 7.59 13.03 -3.57
C ARG A 54 6.32 12.85 -2.74
N LEU A 55 6.28 11.78 -1.95
CA LEU A 55 5.31 11.59 -0.88
C LEU A 55 5.96 11.95 0.44
N VAL A 56 5.22 12.65 1.30
CA VAL A 56 5.60 12.93 2.69
C VAL A 56 4.88 11.92 3.57
N VAL A 57 5.62 11.30 4.48
CA VAL A 57 5.10 10.51 5.59
C VAL A 57 5.31 11.31 6.87
N SER A 58 4.26 11.39 7.70
CA SER A 58 4.29 12.11 8.98
C SER A 58 3.55 11.32 10.04
N PHE A 59 4.03 11.34 11.27
CA PHE A 59 3.35 10.77 12.44
C PHE A 59 3.80 11.45 13.72
N ASP A 60 3.01 11.28 14.78
CA ASP A 60 3.31 11.77 16.11
C ASP A 60 3.65 10.60 17.02
N ASP A 61 4.72 10.72 17.81
CA ASP A 61 4.98 9.89 18.97
C ASP A 61 4.51 10.63 20.23
N MET A 62 3.63 10.01 21.00
CA MET A 62 3.14 10.58 22.26
C MET A 62 4.19 10.54 23.38
N VAL A 63 5.34 9.90 23.16
CA VAL A 63 6.49 9.98 24.06
C VAL A 63 7.25 11.28 23.79
N PHE A 64 7.28 12.16 24.80
CA PHE A 64 8.04 13.42 24.75
C PHE A 64 9.53 13.18 25.10
N SER A 65 10.21 12.43 24.24
CA SER A 65 11.65 12.14 24.33
C SER A 65 12.24 11.93 22.94
N GLU A 66 13.56 12.10 22.81
CA GLU A 66 14.30 11.86 21.57
C GLU A 66 14.44 10.36 21.28
N ARG A 67 13.38 9.73 20.76
CA ARG A 67 13.48 8.41 20.13
C ARG A 67 14.05 8.59 18.72
N THR A 68 14.88 7.65 18.31
CA THR A 68 15.37 7.61 16.95
C THR A 68 14.52 6.61 16.18
N PHE A 69 13.89 7.05 15.08
CA PHE A 69 13.15 6.18 14.19
C PHE A 69 13.89 5.96 12.87
N TYR A 70 13.63 4.81 12.27
CA TYR A 70 14.08 4.40 10.95
C TYR A 70 12.86 4.04 10.11
N TYR A 71 12.99 4.18 8.79
CA TYR A 71 12.03 3.62 7.84
C TYR A 71 12.70 2.66 6.86
N LYS A 72 11.94 1.64 6.44
CA LYS A 72 12.34 0.67 5.42
C LYS A 72 11.31 0.59 4.30
N ILE A 73 11.75 0.80 3.07
CA ILE A 73 10.95 0.62 1.86
C ILE A 73 10.94 -0.88 1.49
N VAL A 74 9.78 -1.43 1.17
CA VAL A 74 9.58 -2.82 0.77
C VAL A 74 8.65 -2.88 -0.44
N HIS A 75 9.12 -3.43 -1.55
CA HIS A 75 8.26 -3.70 -2.71
C HIS A 75 7.33 -4.89 -2.46
N CYS A 76 6.06 -4.73 -2.86
CA CYS A 76 4.97 -5.65 -2.61
C CYS A 76 4.30 -6.12 -3.90
N ASP A 77 3.76 -7.33 -3.87
CA ASP A 77 2.91 -7.84 -4.93
C ASP A 77 1.49 -7.20 -4.89
N ARG A 78 0.62 -7.64 -5.80
CA ARG A 78 -0.77 -7.16 -5.88
C ARG A 78 -1.60 -7.46 -4.61
N ASN A 79 -1.17 -8.42 -3.80
CA ASN A 79 -1.83 -8.85 -2.56
C ASN A 79 -1.21 -8.17 -1.32
N TRP A 80 -0.33 -7.18 -1.53
CA TRP A 80 0.41 -6.49 -0.48
C TRP A 80 1.32 -7.41 0.34
N GLN A 81 1.78 -8.52 -0.24
CA GLN A 81 2.83 -9.35 0.34
C GLN A 81 4.18 -8.91 -0.19
N ARG A 82 5.26 -9.07 0.59
CA ARG A 82 6.61 -8.77 0.12
C ARG A 82 6.88 -9.55 -1.18
N SER A 83 7.28 -8.82 -2.22
CA SER A 83 7.64 -9.43 -3.50
C SER A 83 8.97 -10.19 -3.42
N LEU A 84 9.30 -10.93 -4.46
CA LEU A 84 10.59 -11.62 -4.58
C LEU A 84 11.74 -10.72 -5.05
N LEU A 85 11.46 -9.44 -5.37
CA LEU A 85 12.49 -8.50 -5.82
C LEU A 85 13.44 -8.15 -4.68
N GLY A 86 14.74 -8.22 -4.98
CA GLY A 86 15.80 -7.68 -4.15
C GLY A 86 15.78 -6.16 -4.12
N GLU A 87 16.34 -5.58 -3.06
CA GLU A 87 16.29 -4.13 -2.81
C GLU A 87 16.86 -3.29 -3.96
N MET A 88 17.97 -3.74 -4.57
CA MET A 88 18.60 -3.06 -5.70
C MET A 88 17.80 -3.12 -7.01
N GLU A 89 16.85 -4.06 -7.13
CA GLU A 89 16.02 -4.24 -8.33
C GLU A 89 14.90 -3.21 -8.40
N TYR A 90 14.37 -2.76 -7.25
CA TYR A 90 13.22 -1.86 -7.20
C TYR A 90 13.54 -0.43 -6.75
N TYR A 91 14.68 -0.19 -6.11
CA TYR A 91 15.06 1.13 -5.58
C TYR A 91 16.51 1.48 -5.93
N ASP A 92 16.73 2.75 -6.28
CA ASP A 92 18.05 3.35 -6.42
C ASP A 92 18.35 4.20 -5.19
N GLY A 93 19.31 3.76 -4.37
CA GLY A 93 19.61 4.37 -3.07
C GLY A 93 19.47 3.36 -1.94
N PHE A 94 19.42 3.86 -0.70
CA PHE A 94 19.24 3.01 0.49
C PHE A 94 17.76 2.84 0.80
N THR A 95 17.32 1.59 0.96
CA THR A 95 15.93 1.26 1.35
C THR A 95 15.66 1.50 2.83
N VAL A 96 16.71 1.51 3.67
CA VAL A 96 16.68 1.76 5.11
C VAL A 96 17.35 3.08 5.41
N ASN A 97 16.64 3.99 6.08
CA ASN A 97 17.17 5.30 6.47
C ASN A 97 16.68 5.71 7.85
N ARG A 98 17.45 6.55 8.53
CA ARG A 98 17.04 7.23 9.76
C ARG A 98 16.10 8.39 9.42
N ILE A 99 15.15 8.68 10.30
CA ILE A 99 14.30 9.86 10.23
C ILE A 99 14.98 10.99 10.99
N ASP A 100 15.42 12.04 10.28
CA ASP A 100 16.17 13.16 10.85
C ASP A 100 15.30 14.41 11.10
N ASP A 101 14.18 14.56 10.39
CA ASP A 101 13.24 15.67 10.56
C ASP A 101 12.28 15.37 11.72
N VAL A 102 12.55 15.99 12.85
CA VAL A 102 11.93 15.72 14.15
C VAL A 102 11.65 17.04 14.88
N ASP A 103 10.39 17.27 15.24
CA ASP A 103 9.93 18.50 15.90
C ASP A 103 9.18 18.19 17.20
N LEU A 104 9.56 18.86 18.30
CA LEU A 104 8.83 18.80 19.55
C LEU A 104 7.57 19.66 19.48
N SER A 105 6.46 19.16 20.05
CA SER A 105 5.23 19.94 20.20
C SER A 105 5.45 21.22 21.02
N GLN A 106 4.86 22.33 20.59
CA GLN A 106 4.95 23.62 21.28
C GLN A 106 3.57 24.14 21.67
N ASN A 107 3.43 24.62 22.92
CA ASN A 107 2.20 25.20 23.45
C ASN A 107 0.95 24.29 23.32
N THR A 108 1.13 22.97 23.43
CA THR A 108 0.05 21.98 23.41
C THR A 108 -0.28 21.48 24.82
N ILE A 109 -1.52 21.05 25.04
CA ILE A 109 -1.93 20.44 26.33
C ILE A 109 -1.29 19.05 26.49
N THR A 110 -1.24 18.29 25.40
CA THR A 110 -0.59 16.99 25.35
C THR A 110 0.71 17.13 24.56
N ASN A 111 1.82 16.76 25.19
CA ASN A 111 3.13 16.77 24.55
C ASN A 111 3.24 15.60 23.56
N TYR A 112 3.91 15.84 22.42
CA TYR A 112 4.26 14.83 21.42
C TYR A 112 5.53 15.25 20.67
N THR A 113 6.10 14.31 19.93
CA THR A 113 7.21 14.53 19.00
C THR A 113 6.73 14.17 17.60
N ASN A 114 6.75 15.11 16.66
CA ASN A 114 6.38 14.88 15.26
C ASN A 114 7.62 14.42 14.48
N TYR A 115 7.43 13.40 13.65
CA TYR A 115 8.46 12.86 12.76
C TYR A 115 7.97 12.97 11.32
N ARG A 116 8.86 13.39 10.43
CA ARG A 116 8.56 13.58 9.01
C ARG A 116 9.68 13.06 8.11
N PHE A 117 9.33 12.52 6.95
CA PHE A 117 10.29 12.20 5.90
C PHE A 117 9.62 12.14 4.53
N SER A 118 10.40 12.36 3.48
CA SER A 118 9.92 12.29 2.08
C SER A 118 10.46 11.04 1.37
N ILE A 119 9.64 10.44 0.51
CA ILE A 119 9.96 9.28 -0.33
C ILE A 119 9.68 9.61 -1.80
N PRO A 120 10.61 9.35 -2.74
CA PRO A 120 11.99 8.89 -2.49
C PRO A 120 12.78 9.95 -1.70
N ARG A 121 13.99 9.67 -1.22
CA ARG A 121 14.87 10.73 -0.65
C ARG A 121 15.43 11.60 -1.77
N GLU A 122 16.07 12.72 -1.46
CA GLU A 122 16.76 13.49 -2.50
C GLU A 122 17.92 12.64 -3.07
N GLY A 123 17.97 12.53 -4.40
CA GLY A 123 18.96 11.70 -5.12
C GLY A 123 18.63 10.20 -5.21
N ASP A 124 17.59 9.73 -4.51
CA ASP A 124 17.09 8.36 -4.66
C ASP A 124 15.95 8.29 -5.70
N SER A 125 15.68 7.11 -6.26
CA SER A 125 14.54 6.90 -7.16
C SER A 125 13.98 5.47 -7.14
N PHE A 126 12.70 5.32 -7.50
CA PHE A 126 12.13 4.00 -7.76
C PHE A 126 12.51 3.50 -9.15
N LYS A 127 12.82 2.21 -9.29
CA LYS A 127 13.17 1.56 -10.56
C LYS A 127 12.01 0.81 -11.21
N VAL A 128 11.02 0.40 -10.42
CA VAL A 128 9.86 -0.35 -10.88
C VAL A 128 8.56 0.20 -10.29
N SER A 129 7.48 0.13 -11.06
CA SER A 129 6.14 0.39 -10.53
C SER A 129 5.68 -0.74 -9.61
N GLY A 130 4.63 -0.47 -8.82
CA GLY A 130 4.02 -1.46 -7.96
C GLY A 130 3.52 -0.90 -6.65
N ASN A 131 3.20 -1.82 -5.75
CA ASN A 131 2.81 -1.50 -4.38
C ASN A 131 4.07 -1.44 -3.50
N TYR A 132 4.12 -0.48 -2.59
CA TYR A 132 5.22 -0.36 -1.65
C TYR A 132 4.71 -0.20 -0.22
N ALA A 133 5.26 -0.99 0.69
CA ALA A 133 5.09 -0.79 2.12
C ALA A 133 6.31 -0.08 2.69
N VAL A 134 6.08 0.88 3.57
CA VAL A 134 7.10 1.59 4.34
C VAL A 134 6.92 1.17 5.78
N LEU A 135 7.89 0.42 6.31
CA LEU A 135 7.92 0.02 7.71
C LEU A 135 8.60 1.12 8.50
N ILE A 136 8.08 1.43 9.68
CA ILE A 136 8.65 2.41 10.61
C ILE A 136 8.96 1.68 11.91
N SER A 137 10.16 1.89 12.45
CA SER A 137 10.64 1.23 13.67
C SER A 137 11.60 2.13 14.42
N ASP A 138 11.61 2.06 15.75
CA ASP A 138 12.66 2.66 16.58
C ASP A 138 13.98 1.87 16.60
N ASP A 139 14.03 0.72 15.90
CA ASP A 139 15.23 -0.08 15.69
C ASP A 139 15.51 -0.28 14.18
N SER A 140 16.74 -0.04 13.77
CA SER A 140 17.23 -0.27 12.42
C SER A 140 17.17 -1.74 11.95
N SER A 141 17.02 -2.71 12.87
CA SER A 141 16.84 -4.12 12.50
C SER A 141 15.44 -4.43 11.94
N PHE A 142 14.44 -3.61 12.27
CA PHE A 142 13.02 -3.84 12.00
C PHE A 142 12.47 -5.18 12.54
N ASP A 143 13.10 -5.76 13.56
CA ASP A 143 12.58 -6.95 14.25
C ASP A 143 11.21 -6.69 14.90
N LYS A 144 10.99 -5.44 15.33
CA LYS A 144 9.71 -4.91 15.79
C LYS A 144 9.32 -3.70 14.94
N VAL A 145 8.16 -3.78 14.29
CA VAL A 145 7.61 -2.68 13.49
C VAL A 145 6.60 -1.91 14.33
N ASP A 146 6.74 -0.58 14.37
CA ASP A 146 5.87 0.33 15.14
C ASP A 146 4.74 0.91 14.30
N ALA A 147 4.95 1.08 13.00
CA ALA A 147 3.92 1.47 12.05
C ALA A 147 4.24 0.99 10.63
N VAL A 148 3.19 0.88 9.81
CA VAL A 148 3.29 0.57 8.38
C VAL A 148 2.49 1.59 7.59
N VAL A 149 3.05 2.06 6.49
CA VAL A 149 2.38 2.92 5.50
C VAL A 149 2.43 2.25 4.14
N CYS A 150 1.30 2.22 3.44
CA CYS A 150 1.20 1.73 2.07
C CYS A 150 1.15 2.90 1.07
N LEU A 151 1.94 2.82 0.01
CA LEU A 151 1.98 3.77 -1.10
C LEU A 151 2.06 3.04 -2.45
N TYR A 152 1.79 3.77 -3.52
CA TYR A 152 1.74 3.25 -4.89
C TYR A 152 2.74 3.98 -5.77
N VAL A 153 3.42 3.26 -6.65
CA VAL A 153 4.23 3.83 -7.74
C VAL A 153 3.65 3.32 -9.05
N ALA A 154 3.22 4.20 -9.94
CA ALA A 154 2.54 3.83 -11.18
C ALA A 154 3.31 4.26 -12.43
N GLU A 155 3.18 3.44 -13.47
CA GLU A 155 3.50 3.79 -14.85
C GLU A 155 2.19 3.94 -15.62
N ARG A 156 2.02 5.05 -16.32
CA ARG A 156 0.81 5.30 -17.14
C ARG A 156 0.98 4.70 -18.53
N LEU A 157 1.00 3.37 -18.60
CA LEU A 157 1.13 2.63 -19.87
C LEU A 157 -0.22 2.31 -20.52
N VAL A 158 -1.31 2.38 -19.75
CA VAL A 158 -2.68 2.13 -20.19
C VAL A 158 -3.58 3.27 -19.71
N ASP A 159 -4.66 3.52 -20.44
CA ASP A 159 -5.67 4.49 -20.03
C ASP A 159 -6.80 3.78 -19.28
N ILE A 160 -7.25 4.39 -18.19
CA ILE A 160 -8.36 3.88 -17.38
C ILE A 160 -9.46 4.93 -17.37
N SER A 161 -10.64 4.57 -17.89
CA SER A 161 -11.84 5.38 -17.78
C SER A 161 -12.85 4.70 -16.88
N SER A 162 -13.65 5.50 -16.17
CA SER A 162 -14.65 4.97 -15.26
C SER A 162 -15.90 5.82 -15.21
N LYS A 163 -17.01 5.19 -14.88
CA LYS A 163 -18.33 5.82 -14.75
C LYS A 163 -19.04 5.28 -13.53
N VAL A 164 -19.55 6.18 -12.69
CA VAL A 164 -20.36 5.83 -11.52
C VAL A 164 -21.82 6.19 -11.80
N THR A 165 -22.74 5.29 -11.49
CA THR A 165 -24.19 5.49 -11.67
C THR A 165 -24.97 5.05 -10.44
N SER A 166 -26.12 5.69 -10.20
CA SER A 166 -27.10 5.29 -9.19
C SER A 166 -28.12 4.26 -9.70
N GLY A 167 -28.14 4.00 -11.01
CA GLY A 167 -28.85 2.88 -11.61
C GLY A 167 -28.02 1.62 -11.50
N THR A 168 -28.29 0.81 -10.48
CA THR A 168 -27.51 -0.38 -10.16
C THR A 168 -28.30 -1.65 -10.47
N LEU A 169 -27.62 -2.80 -10.49
CA LEU A 169 -28.28 -4.10 -10.56
C LEU A 169 -29.23 -4.38 -9.38
N LYS A 170 -29.11 -3.63 -8.29
CA LYS A 170 -29.93 -3.72 -7.07
C LYS A 170 -31.09 -2.71 -7.04
N GLY A 171 -31.23 -1.88 -8.06
CA GLY A 171 -32.27 -0.85 -8.17
C GLY A 171 -31.71 0.54 -8.48
N PHE A 172 -32.62 1.49 -8.65
CA PHE A 172 -32.33 2.87 -9.06
C PHE A 172 -32.42 3.83 -7.87
N ASN A 173 -31.42 4.69 -7.70
CA ASN A 173 -31.38 5.75 -6.66
C ASN A 173 -31.62 5.22 -5.23
N THR A 174 -31.03 4.07 -4.91
CA THR A 174 -31.05 3.50 -3.56
C THR A 174 -29.83 3.99 -2.77
N HIS A 175 -29.29 3.20 -1.85
CA HIS A 175 -28.03 3.45 -1.15
C HIS A 175 -26.81 2.80 -1.83
N TYR A 176 -26.98 2.21 -3.01
CA TYR A 176 -25.89 1.63 -3.81
C TYR A 176 -25.42 2.57 -4.93
N GLN A 177 -24.15 2.43 -5.28
CA GLN A 177 -23.54 2.99 -6.48
C GLN A 177 -22.99 1.81 -7.29
N GLN A 178 -23.03 1.93 -8.62
CA GLN A 178 -22.45 0.97 -9.55
C GLN A 178 -21.31 1.65 -10.29
N LEU A 179 -20.13 1.02 -10.28
CA LEU A 179 -18.97 1.43 -11.05
C LEU A 179 -18.86 0.61 -12.33
N GLU A 180 -18.63 1.29 -13.44
CA GLU A 180 -18.15 0.71 -14.70
C GLU A 180 -16.72 1.19 -14.93
N VAL A 181 -15.83 0.28 -15.34
CA VAL A 181 -14.43 0.57 -15.63
C VAL A 181 -14.10 0.06 -17.02
N GLU A 182 -13.35 0.84 -17.77
CA GLU A 182 -12.75 0.43 -19.04
C GLU A 182 -11.25 0.69 -18.99
N VAL A 183 -10.48 -0.34 -19.33
CA VAL A 183 -9.03 -0.24 -19.50
C VAL A 183 -8.72 -0.29 -20.99
N ASP A 184 -8.11 0.76 -21.52
CA ASP A 184 -7.62 0.82 -22.90
C ASP A 184 -6.11 0.58 -22.89
N ASN A 185 -5.72 -0.53 -23.52
CA ASN A 185 -4.35 -0.98 -23.61
C ASN A 185 -3.81 -0.86 -25.06
N GLY A 186 -4.38 0.02 -25.88
CA GLY A 186 -3.96 0.20 -27.28
C GLY A 186 -2.50 0.59 -27.47
N ALA A 187 -1.94 1.38 -26.56
CA ALA A 187 -0.53 1.77 -26.56
C ALA A 187 0.40 0.75 -25.88
N TYR A 188 -0.15 -0.21 -25.14
CA TYR A 188 0.59 -1.23 -24.40
C TYR A 188 -0.07 -2.60 -24.59
N PRO A 189 0.34 -3.37 -25.61
CA PRO A 189 -0.26 -4.66 -25.92
C PRO A 189 -0.10 -5.65 -24.75
N ILE A 190 -1.22 -6.16 -24.24
CA ILE A 190 -1.27 -7.21 -23.22
C ILE A 190 -1.67 -8.50 -23.93
N GLN A 191 -0.85 -9.54 -23.83
CA GLN A 191 -1.06 -10.77 -24.62
C GLN A 191 -2.27 -11.54 -24.13
N ASN A 192 -2.42 -11.68 -22.82
CA ASN A 192 -3.56 -12.35 -22.22
C ASN A 192 -4.18 -11.50 -21.10
N PRO A 193 -5.05 -10.53 -21.45
CA PRO A 193 -5.66 -9.64 -20.46
C PRO A 193 -6.44 -10.38 -19.36
N THR A 194 -6.95 -11.58 -19.64
CA THR A 194 -7.71 -12.37 -18.65
C THR A 194 -6.83 -12.92 -17.52
N SER A 195 -5.54 -13.17 -17.78
CA SER A 195 -4.60 -13.71 -16.78
C SER A 195 -3.57 -12.70 -16.30
N GLU A 196 -3.20 -11.74 -17.15
CA GLU A 196 -2.12 -10.79 -16.89
C GLU A 196 -2.63 -9.50 -16.24
N LEU A 197 -3.88 -9.09 -16.53
CA LEU A 197 -4.46 -7.89 -15.98
C LEU A 197 -5.24 -8.20 -14.70
N ASN A 198 -4.94 -7.44 -13.64
CA ASN A 198 -5.67 -7.52 -12.38
C ASN A 198 -6.20 -6.12 -12.02
N LEU A 199 -7.52 -5.99 -11.93
CA LEU A 199 -8.17 -4.75 -11.51
C LEU A 199 -8.52 -4.81 -10.02
N SER A 200 -8.14 -3.77 -9.29
CA SER A 200 -8.57 -3.53 -7.91
C SER A 200 -9.27 -2.18 -7.82
N VAL A 201 -10.42 -2.14 -7.16
CA VAL A 201 -11.21 -0.94 -6.95
C VAL A 201 -11.25 -0.65 -5.45
N ILE A 202 -10.88 0.57 -5.07
CA ILE A 202 -10.89 1.06 -3.70
C ILE A 202 -11.86 2.23 -3.59
N GLN A 203 -12.80 2.17 -2.65
CA GLN A 203 -13.75 3.26 -2.44
C GLN A 203 -13.20 4.21 -1.37
N ASN A 204 -13.00 5.48 -1.71
CA ASN A 204 -12.58 6.50 -0.73
C ASN A 204 -11.34 6.08 0.08
N ARG A 205 -10.36 5.45 -0.60
CA ARG A 205 -9.10 4.95 0.00
C ARG A 205 -9.25 3.83 1.03
N ARG A 206 -10.46 3.29 1.20
CA ARG A 206 -10.71 2.17 2.09
C ARG A 206 -10.25 0.87 1.43
N THR A 207 -9.30 0.21 2.09
CA THR A 207 -8.78 -1.09 1.66
C THR A 207 -9.62 -2.26 2.19
N ASP A 208 -10.43 -2.02 3.23
CA ASP A 208 -11.25 -3.02 3.90
C ASP A 208 -12.47 -3.46 3.05
N ASN A 209 -13.00 -2.57 2.22
CA ASN A 209 -14.08 -2.86 1.27
C ASN A 209 -13.60 -2.89 -0.19
N ALA A 210 -12.29 -3.00 -0.40
CA ALA A 210 -11.72 -3.02 -1.74
C ALA A 210 -12.14 -4.28 -2.51
N VAL A 211 -12.61 -4.09 -3.73
CA VAL A 211 -13.01 -5.17 -4.63
C VAL A 211 -11.82 -5.55 -5.48
N ARG A 212 -11.47 -6.85 -5.49
CA ARG A 212 -10.29 -7.41 -6.17
C ARG A 212 -10.68 -8.65 -6.97
N ASN A 213 -9.76 -9.15 -7.78
CA ASN A 213 -9.95 -10.37 -8.61
C ASN A 213 -11.13 -10.24 -9.59
N LEU A 214 -11.38 -9.02 -10.06
CA LEU A 214 -12.41 -8.72 -11.05
C LEU A 214 -12.04 -9.35 -12.38
N ARG A 215 -13.02 -9.97 -13.04
CA ARG A 215 -12.88 -10.45 -14.42
C ARG A 215 -13.59 -9.50 -15.37
N PRO A 216 -12.99 -9.16 -16.51
CA PRO A 216 -13.64 -8.31 -17.50
C PRO A 216 -14.89 -9.02 -18.04
N THR A 217 -15.96 -8.25 -18.24
CA THR A 217 -17.19 -8.73 -18.88
C THR A 217 -17.08 -8.75 -20.40
N PHE A 218 -16.20 -7.91 -20.96
CA PHE A 218 -15.84 -7.92 -22.37
C PHE A 218 -14.32 -7.72 -22.54
N VAL A 219 -13.73 -8.49 -23.45
CA VAL A 219 -12.30 -8.43 -23.78
C VAL A 219 -12.14 -8.31 -25.28
N SER A 220 -11.40 -7.30 -25.70
CA SER A 220 -10.89 -7.13 -27.06
C SER A 220 -9.37 -6.97 -27.04
N THR A 221 -8.75 -6.87 -28.22
CA THR A 221 -7.28 -6.74 -28.37
C THR A 221 -6.69 -5.56 -27.61
N SER A 222 -7.39 -4.42 -27.58
CA SER A 222 -6.88 -3.17 -27.01
C SER A 222 -7.78 -2.61 -25.90
N ARG A 223 -8.80 -3.35 -25.47
CA ARG A 223 -9.77 -2.84 -24.48
C ARG A 223 -10.39 -3.94 -23.65
N GLN A 224 -10.48 -3.70 -22.35
CA GLN A 224 -11.15 -4.57 -21.39
C GLN A 224 -12.20 -3.77 -20.62
N THR A 225 -13.44 -4.26 -20.64
CA THR A 225 -14.59 -3.60 -20.01
C THR A 225 -15.04 -4.40 -18.79
N TYR A 226 -15.31 -3.69 -17.70
CA TYR A 226 -15.83 -4.17 -16.43
C TYR A 226 -17.14 -3.43 -16.16
N SER A 227 -18.25 -3.98 -16.64
CA SER A 227 -19.58 -3.37 -16.52
C SER A 227 -20.60 -4.38 -16.00
N ASN A 228 -21.61 -3.90 -15.27
CA ASN A 228 -22.65 -4.75 -14.67
C ASN A 228 -22.09 -5.90 -13.81
N ILE A 229 -21.03 -5.63 -13.04
CA ILE A 229 -20.45 -6.57 -12.08
C ILE A 229 -21.11 -6.31 -10.72
N GLY A 230 -21.73 -7.32 -10.09
CA GLY A 230 -22.52 -7.12 -8.87
C GLY A 230 -21.72 -6.70 -7.63
N GLU A 231 -20.40 -6.92 -7.67
CA GLU A 231 -19.43 -6.47 -6.67
C GLU A 231 -19.02 -5.00 -6.83
N LEU A 232 -19.17 -4.43 -8.04
CA LEU A 232 -18.89 -3.01 -8.36
C LEU A 232 -20.15 -2.16 -8.33
#